data_AF-A0A953Z7U7-F1
#
_entry.id   AF-A0A953Z7U7-F1
#
_cell.length_a   1.000
_cell.length_b   1.000
_cell.length_c   1.000
_cell.angle_alpha   90.00
_cell.angle_beta   90.00
_cell.angle_gamma   90.00
#
_symmetry.space_group_name_H-M   'P 1'
#
loop_
_entity.id
_entity.type
_entity.pdbx_description
1 polymer ?
#
loop_
_entity_poly.entity_id
_entity_poly.type
_entity_poly.pdbx_seq_one_letter_code
_entity_poly.pdbx_strand_id
1 'polypeptide(L)'
;FGWSVAGGGDLNGDGLGDAIVGVPQTGVAGAGGYVTAFSSTAANGGSVGFWNGSSGDRMGWSVASVGDVDGDGEDDVIAGARASLGTGGARPDYFSVLSASYPSWRAIYECHEGWGESVGATGDMDGDGFADFVVGNLVGASVRAYYSTHQGSPAYTRFRGIACPGANGHLPHIGIRGRSRLGTVPDVTLRGATELTAIALGWGDPTTAALDIIGANGCSLYVNPWSTISGGTDAAGLASIPFSVPNDSGLLEVPIEMQFFIVDFLIAAPLKVTLSNSMKFVLGE
;
A
#
# COMPACT_ATOMS: atom_id res chain seq x y z
N PHE A 1 -0.27 -28.47 -5.54
CA PHE A 1 -0.96 -27.99 -4.33
C PHE A 1 0.05 -28.00 -3.19
N GLY A 2 0.11 -26.96 -2.35
CA GLY A 2 1.11 -26.88 -1.26
C GLY A 2 2.51 -26.49 -1.72
N TRP A 3 2.64 -25.68 -2.78
CA TRP A 3 3.96 -25.21 -3.23
C TRP A 3 4.58 -24.24 -2.23
N SER A 4 3.75 -23.35 -1.71
CA SER A 4 4.05 -22.44 -0.62
C SER A 4 2.94 -22.57 0.42
N VAL A 5 3.32 -22.47 1.69
CA VAL A 5 2.40 -22.55 2.82
C VAL A 5 2.78 -21.49 3.84
N ALA A 6 1.77 -20.87 4.43
CA ALA A 6 1.91 -19.96 5.54
C ALA A 6 0.78 -20.22 6.55
N GLY A 7 0.96 -19.80 7.79
CA GLY A 7 -0.09 -19.87 8.79
C GLY A 7 0.16 -18.90 9.92
N GLY A 8 -0.76 -18.87 10.88
CA GLY A 8 -0.65 -18.04 12.08
C GLY A 8 -1.34 -16.69 12.00
N GLY A 9 -2.04 -16.38 10.90
CA GLY A 9 -2.93 -15.22 10.83
C GLY A 9 -4.40 -15.62 10.89
N ASP A 10 -5.23 -14.78 11.49
CA ASP A 10 -6.69 -14.95 11.63
C ASP A 10 -7.40 -14.24 10.47
N LEU A 11 -7.70 -14.98 9.41
CA LEU A 11 -8.16 -14.42 8.14
C LEU A 11 -9.68 -14.27 8.06
N ASN A 12 -10.40 -14.60 9.13
CA ASN A 12 -11.86 -14.55 9.22
C ASN A 12 -12.36 -13.96 10.54
N GLY A 13 -11.46 -13.44 11.38
CA GLY A 13 -11.76 -12.76 12.64
C GLY A 13 -12.32 -13.69 13.73
N ASP A 14 -12.04 -14.99 13.69
CA ASP A 14 -12.57 -15.96 14.65
C ASP A 14 -11.70 -16.15 15.90
N GLY A 15 -10.54 -15.48 15.95
CA GLY A 15 -9.57 -15.51 17.02
C GLY A 15 -8.59 -16.70 16.95
N LEU A 16 -8.63 -17.52 15.90
CA LEU A 16 -7.73 -18.65 15.68
C LEU A 16 -6.92 -18.44 14.41
N GLY A 17 -5.68 -18.96 14.42
CA GLY A 17 -4.83 -18.91 13.24
C GLY A 17 -5.30 -19.87 12.14
N ASP A 18 -5.32 -19.35 10.92
CA ASP A 18 -5.64 -20.04 9.68
C ASP A 18 -4.39 -20.49 8.92
N ALA A 19 -4.60 -21.33 7.90
CA ALA A 19 -3.56 -21.85 7.02
C ALA A 19 -3.78 -21.38 5.57
N ILE A 20 -2.73 -20.83 4.96
CA ILE A 20 -2.71 -20.34 3.59
C ILE A 20 -1.88 -21.29 2.73
N VAL A 21 -2.40 -21.62 1.54
CA VAL A 21 -1.77 -22.53 0.60
C VAL A 21 -1.70 -21.91 -0.79
N GLY A 22 -0.49 -21.78 -1.32
CA GLY A 22 -0.24 -21.36 -2.69
C GLY A 22 -0.17 -22.53 -3.68
N VAL A 23 -0.78 -22.34 -4.85
CA VAL A 23 -0.85 -23.33 -5.94
C VAL A 23 -0.51 -22.63 -7.28
N PRO A 24 0.78 -22.35 -7.53
CA PRO A 24 1.24 -21.65 -8.74
C PRO A 24 1.06 -22.46 -10.02
N GLN A 25 0.91 -23.77 -9.91
CA GLN A 25 0.73 -24.67 -11.04
C GLN A 25 -0.42 -25.63 -10.72
N THR A 26 -1.52 -25.49 -11.45
CA THR A 26 -2.74 -26.26 -11.24
C THR A 26 -2.80 -27.54 -12.09
N GLY A 27 -1.85 -27.72 -13.01
CA GLY A 27 -1.89 -28.78 -14.03
C GLY A 27 -2.86 -28.50 -15.18
N VAL A 28 -3.60 -27.38 -15.14
CA VAL A 28 -4.46 -26.92 -16.23
C VAL A 28 -3.69 -25.94 -17.09
N ALA A 29 -3.61 -26.20 -18.40
CA ALA A 29 -2.93 -25.33 -19.34
C ALA A 29 -3.56 -23.92 -19.35
N GLY A 30 -2.73 -22.89 -19.20
CA GLY A 30 -3.18 -21.49 -19.16
C GLY A 30 -3.79 -21.05 -17.82
N ALA A 31 -3.88 -21.90 -16.81
CA ALA A 31 -4.31 -21.44 -15.48
C ALA A 31 -3.25 -20.52 -14.85
N GLY A 32 -3.73 -19.52 -14.09
CA GLY A 32 -2.89 -18.50 -13.46
C GLY A 32 -2.30 -18.87 -12.10
N GLY A 33 -2.52 -20.09 -11.64
CA GLY A 33 -2.33 -20.44 -10.22
C GLY A 33 -3.39 -19.80 -9.31
N TYR A 34 -3.36 -20.16 -8.04
CA TYR A 34 -4.28 -19.62 -7.03
C TYR A 34 -3.69 -19.71 -5.63
N VAL A 35 -4.29 -18.96 -4.71
CA VAL A 35 -4.11 -19.07 -3.27
C VAL A 35 -5.43 -19.47 -2.63
N THR A 36 -5.38 -20.32 -1.62
CA THR A 36 -6.54 -20.69 -0.83
C THR A 36 -6.19 -20.70 0.65
N ALA A 37 -7.16 -20.40 1.50
CA ALA A 37 -7.00 -20.41 2.95
C ALA A 37 -7.98 -21.39 3.61
N PHE A 38 -7.58 -21.99 4.72
CA PHE A 38 -8.34 -22.96 5.49
C PHE A 38 -8.38 -22.52 6.95
N SER A 39 -9.58 -22.55 7.53
CA SER A 39 -9.79 -22.29 8.96
C SER A 39 -10.29 -23.53 9.67
N SER A 40 -9.89 -23.67 10.93
CA SER A 40 -10.36 -24.76 11.79
C SER A 40 -11.82 -24.60 12.22
N THR A 41 -12.37 -23.40 12.16
CA THR A 41 -13.78 -23.11 12.53
C THR A 41 -14.74 -23.16 11.34
N ALA A 42 -14.22 -23.05 10.12
CA ALA A 42 -15.01 -23.23 8.91
C ALA A 42 -15.59 -24.65 8.87
N ALA A 43 -16.87 -24.78 8.50
CA ALA A 43 -17.54 -26.07 8.47
C ALA A 43 -16.71 -27.13 7.73
N ASN A 44 -16.34 -28.22 8.44
CA ASN A 44 -15.46 -29.30 7.98
C ASN A 44 -13.99 -28.93 7.68
N GLY A 45 -13.41 -27.91 8.34
CA GLY A 45 -12.07 -27.42 7.99
C GLY A 45 -12.05 -26.78 6.60
N GLY A 46 -13.17 -26.14 6.23
CA GLY A 46 -13.44 -25.63 4.90
C GLY A 46 -12.54 -24.46 4.50
N SER A 47 -12.54 -24.15 3.20
CA SER A 47 -11.82 -22.99 2.70
C SER A 47 -12.49 -21.70 3.17
N VAL A 48 -11.74 -20.83 3.83
CA VAL A 48 -12.16 -19.45 4.17
C VAL A 48 -11.74 -18.44 3.11
N GLY A 49 -10.94 -18.86 2.13
CA GLY A 49 -10.46 -17.95 1.11
C GLY A 49 -10.07 -18.62 -0.20
N PHE A 50 -10.27 -17.89 -1.29
CA PHE A 50 -9.81 -18.31 -2.62
C PHE A 50 -9.52 -17.11 -3.51
N TRP A 51 -8.32 -17.07 -4.07
CA TRP A 51 -7.88 -16.02 -4.99
C TRP A 51 -7.18 -16.61 -6.22
N ASN A 52 -7.60 -16.23 -7.42
CA ASN A 52 -7.01 -16.71 -8.68
C ASN A 52 -6.03 -15.69 -9.27
N GLY A 53 -4.91 -16.19 -9.81
CA GLY A 53 -4.06 -15.40 -10.70
C GLY A 53 -4.65 -15.28 -12.11
N SER A 54 -4.12 -14.34 -12.90
CA SER A 54 -4.52 -14.21 -14.31
C SER A 54 -3.94 -15.34 -15.16
N SER A 55 -4.56 -15.62 -16.30
CA SER A 55 -4.13 -16.68 -17.22
C SER A 55 -2.64 -16.62 -17.54
N GLY A 56 -1.92 -17.72 -17.31
CA GLY A 56 -0.48 -17.84 -17.54
C GLY A 56 0.43 -17.36 -16.41
N ASP A 57 -0.14 -16.77 -15.36
CA ASP A 57 0.57 -16.44 -14.13
C ASP A 57 0.85 -17.69 -13.30
N ARG A 58 1.60 -17.49 -12.21
CA ARG A 58 1.89 -18.53 -11.22
C ARG A 58 1.60 -18.01 -9.82
N MET A 59 0.40 -17.48 -9.62
CA MET A 59 -0.08 -16.98 -8.35
C MET A 59 0.00 -18.04 -7.25
N GLY A 60 0.48 -17.65 -6.07
CA GLY A 60 0.80 -18.59 -4.98
C GLY A 60 2.21 -19.18 -5.09
N TRP A 61 3.10 -18.58 -5.90
CA TRP A 61 4.51 -18.95 -5.93
C TRP A 61 5.16 -18.80 -4.56
N SER A 62 4.82 -17.70 -3.88
CA SER A 62 5.17 -17.41 -2.49
C SER A 62 3.92 -16.89 -1.78
N VAL A 63 3.75 -17.20 -0.50
CA VAL A 63 2.63 -16.71 0.32
C VAL A 63 3.11 -16.41 1.73
N ALA A 64 2.52 -15.40 2.37
CA ALA A 64 2.65 -15.14 3.80
C ALA A 64 1.36 -14.52 4.33
N SER A 65 1.02 -14.81 5.59
CA SER A 65 0.10 -13.94 6.35
C SER A 65 0.92 -12.77 6.84
N VAL A 66 0.45 -11.55 6.58
CA VAL A 66 1.19 -10.31 6.85
C VAL A 66 0.63 -9.50 8.00
N GLY A 67 -0.35 -10.04 8.74
CA GLY A 67 -1.13 -9.29 9.73
C GLY A 67 -2.18 -8.39 9.07
N ASP A 68 -2.93 -7.64 9.86
CA ASP A 68 -3.90 -6.64 9.39
C ASP A 68 -3.17 -5.43 8.75
N VAL A 69 -3.04 -5.47 7.41
CA VAL A 69 -2.37 -4.43 6.60
C VAL A 69 -3.37 -3.36 6.20
N ASP A 70 -4.66 -3.65 6.13
CA ASP A 70 -5.69 -2.70 5.71
C ASP A 70 -6.58 -2.16 6.81
N GLY A 71 -6.35 -2.58 8.05
CA GLY A 71 -6.99 -2.08 9.27
C GLY A 71 -8.45 -2.46 9.42
N ASP A 72 -8.89 -3.57 8.83
CA ASP A 72 -10.27 -4.06 8.92
C ASP A 72 -10.53 -4.99 10.11
N GLY A 73 -9.47 -5.37 10.83
CA GLY A 73 -9.52 -6.24 12.01
C GLY A 73 -9.35 -7.74 11.70
N GLU A 74 -9.15 -8.11 10.43
CA GLU A 74 -8.77 -9.45 10.00
C GLU A 74 -7.33 -9.43 9.44
N ASP A 75 -6.60 -10.54 9.57
CA ASP A 75 -5.24 -10.59 9.03
C ASP A 75 -5.25 -10.71 7.50
N ASP A 76 -4.28 -10.09 6.85
CA ASP A 76 -4.16 -10.08 5.40
C ASP A 76 -3.12 -11.09 4.88
N VAL A 77 -3.18 -11.33 3.57
CA VAL A 77 -2.30 -12.27 2.86
C VAL A 77 -1.53 -11.55 1.77
N ILE A 78 -0.22 -11.77 1.73
CA ILE A 78 0.57 -11.44 0.54
C ILE A 78 0.81 -12.69 -0.29
N ALA A 79 0.65 -12.57 -1.61
CA ALA A 79 0.84 -13.64 -2.56
C ALA A 79 1.71 -13.20 -3.73
N GLY A 80 2.81 -13.90 -3.95
CA GLY A 80 3.68 -13.70 -5.09
C GLY A 80 3.28 -14.56 -6.29
N ALA A 81 3.47 -14.01 -7.48
CA ALA A 81 3.25 -14.65 -8.75
C ALA A 81 4.48 -14.50 -9.63
N ARG A 82 5.07 -15.64 -10.00
CA ARG A 82 6.17 -15.66 -10.96
C ARG A 82 5.60 -15.70 -12.37
N ALA A 83 5.82 -14.67 -13.16
CA ALA A 83 5.36 -14.69 -14.54
C ALA A 83 6.14 -15.75 -15.34
N SER A 84 5.41 -16.56 -16.11
CA SER A 84 6.06 -17.53 -16.99
C SER A 84 6.60 -16.82 -18.25
N LEU A 85 7.80 -17.19 -18.71
CA LEU A 85 8.39 -16.72 -19.97
C LEU A 85 7.68 -17.32 -21.22
N GLY A 86 6.35 -17.37 -21.21
CA GLY A 86 5.52 -17.95 -22.28
C GLY A 86 5.27 -16.99 -23.45
N THR A 87 4.97 -17.55 -24.62
CA THR A 87 5.01 -16.98 -25.99
C THR A 87 4.00 -15.87 -26.32
N GLY A 88 3.66 -14.98 -25.38
CA GLY A 88 2.70 -13.89 -25.59
C GLY A 88 3.10 -12.53 -25.01
N GLY A 89 4.32 -12.41 -24.49
CA GLY A 89 4.85 -11.19 -23.87
C GLY A 89 5.30 -11.47 -22.45
N ALA A 90 6.54 -11.10 -22.11
CA ALA A 90 7.06 -11.23 -20.76
C ALA A 90 6.26 -10.31 -19.83
N ARG A 91 5.36 -10.89 -19.03
CA ARG A 91 4.88 -10.19 -17.84
C ARG A 91 6.01 -10.22 -16.81
N PRO A 92 6.26 -9.13 -16.08
CA PRO A 92 7.17 -9.17 -14.94
C PRO A 92 6.55 -10.00 -13.83
N ASP A 93 7.40 -10.56 -12.95
CA ASP A 93 6.91 -11.13 -11.68
C ASP A 93 6.13 -10.05 -10.91
N TYR A 94 5.13 -10.47 -10.16
CA TYR A 94 4.32 -9.56 -9.36
C TYR A 94 3.95 -10.15 -8.01
N PHE A 95 3.45 -9.30 -7.12
CA PHE A 95 2.78 -9.75 -5.91
C PHE A 95 1.48 -8.98 -5.73
N SER A 96 0.55 -9.58 -4.99
CA SER A 96 -0.70 -8.97 -4.57
C SER A 96 -0.81 -9.07 -3.04
N VAL A 97 -1.28 -8.00 -2.40
CA VAL A 97 -1.76 -8.04 -1.02
C VAL A 97 -3.27 -8.20 -1.09
N LEU A 98 -3.77 -9.21 -0.39
CA LEU A 98 -5.14 -9.68 -0.39
C LEU A 98 -5.70 -9.43 1.00
N SER A 99 -6.74 -8.59 1.07
CA SER A 99 -7.52 -8.47 2.30
C SER A 99 -8.54 -9.58 2.38
N ALA A 100 -8.57 -10.19 3.56
CA ALA A 100 -9.25 -11.46 3.78
C ALA A 100 -10.70 -11.34 4.26
N SER A 101 -11.30 -10.13 4.29
CA SER A 101 -12.64 -9.86 4.85
C SER A 101 -13.70 -10.94 4.50
N TYR A 102 -13.81 -11.97 5.34
CA TYR A 102 -14.54 -13.19 4.99
C TYR A 102 -16.04 -12.87 4.78
N PRO A 103 -16.71 -13.41 3.74
CA PRO A 103 -16.29 -14.47 2.81
C PRO A 103 -15.67 -13.99 1.49
N SER A 104 -15.27 -12.72 1.38
CA SER A 104 -14.80 -12.14 0.12
C SER A 104 -13.36 -11.65 0.22
N TRP A 105 -12.49 -12.23 -0.59
CA TRP A 105 -11.12 -11.77 -0.71
C TRP A 105 -11.03 -10.68 -1.77
N ARG A 106 -10.26 -9.62 -1.49
CA ARG A 106 -9.99 -8.54 -2.44
C ARG A 106 -8.51 -8.24 -2.53
N ALA A 107 -7.99 -8.00 -3.73
CA ALA A 107 -6.67 -7.41 -3.87
C ALA A 107 -6.75 -5.93 -3.48
N ILE A 108 -6.05 -5.57 -2.39
CA ILE A 108 -5.91 -4.18 -1.93
C ILE A 108 -4.67 -3.52 -2.52
N TYR A 109 -3.70 -4.32 -2.97
CA TYR A 109 -2.52 -3.86 -3.67
C TYR A 109 -1.97 -4.91 -4.63
N GLU A 110 -1.37 -4.46 -5.74
CA GLU A 110 -0.68 -5.32 -6.70
C GLU A 110 0.49 -4.59 -7.37
N CYS A 111 1.64 -5.25 -7.53
CA CYS A 111 2.86 -4.66 -8.07
C CYS A 111 3.48 -5.52 -9.17
N HIS A 112 3.40 -5.06 -10.43
CA HIS A 112 3.93 -5.74 -11.62
C HIS A 112 5.32 -5.24 -12.01
N GLU A 113 6.31 -5.31 -11.12
CA GLU A 113 7.65 -4.78 -11.38
C GLU A 113 8.81 -5.77 -11.13
N GLY A 114 8.53 -7.07 -11.17
CA GLY A 114 9.53 -8.12 -10.96
C GLY A 114 9.69 -8.52 -9.49
N TRP A 115 8.72 -8.20 -8.65
CA TRP A 115 8.69 -8.53 -7.22
C TRP A 115 7.76 -9.71 -6.98
N GLY A 116 7.84 -10.35 -5.81
CA GLY A 116 6.95 -11.46 -5.44
C GLY A 116 7.58 -12.84 -5.59
N GLU A 117 8.88 -12.92 -5.89
CA GLU A 117 9.57 -14.20 -5.86
C GLU A 117 9.57 -14.80 -4.45
N SER A 118 9.79 -13.96 -3.45
CA SER A 118 9.69 -14.26 -2.03
C SER A 118 8.95 -13.13 -1.33
N VAL A 119 8.19 -13.47 -0.30
CA VAL A 119 7.38 -12.54 0.51
C VAL A 119 7.54 -12.90 1.97
N GLY A 120 7.37 -11.93 2.85
CA GLY A 120 7.45 -12.14 4.29
C GLY A 120 6.74 -11.08 5.10
N ALA A 121 6.19 -11.50 6.23
CA ALA A 121 5.69 -10.60 7.25
C ALA A 121 6.83 -9.99 8.04
N THR A 122 6.67 -8.75 8.45
CA THR A 122 7.61 -8.08 9.34
C THR A 122 6.96 -7.57 10.63
N GLY A 123 5.63 -7.61 10.70
CA GLY A 123 4.88 -6.87 11.71
C GLY A 123 4.99 -5.36 11.44
N ASP A 124 4.57 -4.56 12.41
CA ASP A 124 4.67 -3.10 12.37
C ASP A 124 6.14 -2.65 12.52
N MET A 125 6.78 -2.26 11.41
CA MET A 125 8.18 -1.82 11.39
C MET A 125 8.35 -0.32 11.56
N ASP A 126 7.33 0.48 11.21
CA ASP A 126 7.39 1.94 11.30
C ASP A 126 6.67 2.52 12.53
N GLY A 127 5.98 1.68 13.29
CA GLY A 127 5.32 2.00 14.55
C GLY A 127 3.96 2.67 14.38
N ASP A 128 3.31 2.52 13.23
CA ASP A 128 2.02 3.15 12.93
C ASP A 128 0.81 2.35 13.45
N GLY A 129 1.04 1.15 13.97
CA GLY A 129 0.04 0.25 14.53
C GLY A 129 -0.52 -0.76 13.53
N PHE A 130 -0.04 -0.77 12.29
CA PHE A 130 -0.47 -1.68 11.23
C PHE A 130 0.69 -2.52 10.72
N ALA A 131 0.37 -3.65 10.13
CA ALA A 131 1.40 -4.61 9.79
C ALA A 131 2.10 -4.27 8.47
N ASP A 132 3.43 -4.42 8.44
CA ASP A 132 4.26 -4.23 7.26
C ASP A 132 4.73 -5.56 6.68
N PHE A 133 5.28 -5.48 5.47
CA PHE A 133 5.77 -6.66 4.77
C PHE A 133 7.00 -6.39 3.90
N VAL A 134 7.70 -7.47 3.55
CA VAL A 134 8.87 -7.44 2.66
C VAL A 134 8.66 -8.32 1.46
N VAL A 135 9.23 -7.89 0.33
CA VAL A 135 9.15 -8.62 -0.93
C VAL A 135 10.52 -8.69 -1.58
N GLY A 136 10.89 -9.89 -2.02
CA GLY A 136 12.12 -10.17 -2.76
C GLY A 136 11.94 -10.08 -4.28
N ASN A 137 12.97 -9.58 -4.94
CA ASN A 137 13.15 -9.60 -6.39
C ASN A 137 14.44 -10.36 -6.71
N LEU A 138 14.27 -11.55 -7.29
CA LEU A 138 15.38 -12.42 -7.66
C LEU A 138 16.23 -11.84 -8.81
N VAL A 139 15.59 -11.23 -9.81
CA VAL A 139 16.26 -10.72 -11.01
C VAL A 139 17.14 -9.52 -10.67
N GLY A 140 16.64 -8.63 -9.81
CA GLY A 140 17.35 -7.47 -9.30
C GLY A 140 18.21 -7.76 -8.06
N ALA A 141 18.23 -9.00 -7.55
CA ALA A 141 18.92 -9.41 -6.32
C ALA A 141 18.70 -8.42 -5.15
N SER A 142 17.44 -8.05 -4.92
CA SER A 142 17.07 -7.02 -3.93
C SER A 142 15.84 -7.42 -3.13
N VAL A 143 15.70 -6.82 -1.94
CA VAL A 143 14.51 -6.92 -1.08
C VAL A 143 13.99 -5.52 -0.85
N ARG A 144 12.67 -5.36 -0.83
CA ARG A 144 11.98 -4.10 -0.54
C ARG A 144 11.01 -4.31 0.62
N ALA A 145 11.11 -3.45 1.63
CA ALA A 145 10.10 -3.30 2.65
C ALA A 145 8.99 -2.37 2.14
N TYR A 146 7.76 -2.74 2.43
CA TYR A 146 6.55 -2.00 2.16
C TYR A 146 5.88 -1.70 3.48
N TYR A 147 5.65 -0.40 3.71
CA TYR A 147 5.05 0.10 4.93
C TYR A 147 3.58 0.39 4.64
N SER A 148 2.69 -0.24 5.39
CA SER A 148 1.29 0.12 5.39
C SER A 148 1.15 1.50 6.03
N THR A 149 0.21 2.34 5.59
CA THR A 149 0.04 3.66 6.22
C THR A 149 -1.41 3.96 6.47
N HIS A 150 -1.72 4.26 7.73
CA HIS A 150 -3.10 4.47 8.19
C HIS A 150 -3.23 5.68 9.09
N GLN A 151 -4.22 6.54 8.82
CA GLN A 151 -4.63 7.60 9.75
C GLN A 151 -6.15 7.72 9.85
N GLY A 152 -6.70 7.42 11.03
CA GLY A 152 -8.13 7.52 11.37
C GLY A 152 -8.73 6.25 11.99
N SER A 153 -9.94 6.35 12.56
CA SER A 153 -10.66 5.25 13.23
C SER A 153 -10.85 4.01 12.33
N PRO A 154 -10.75 2.77 12.88
CA PRO A 154 -10.76 1.49 12.13
C PRO A 154 -12.04 1.14 11.36
N ALA A 155 -13.04 2.03 11.30
CA ALA A 155 -14.34 1.73 10.67
C ALA A 155 -14.39 2.09 9.17
N TYR A 156 -13.38 2.81 8.65
CA TYR A 156 -13.34 3.27 7.25
C TYR A 156 -11.92 3.31 6.72
N THR A 157 -11.21 2.20 6.92
CA THR A 157 -9.84 2.07 6.48
C THR A 157 -9.84 1.76 4.98
N ARG A 158 -9.27 2.69 4.20
CA ARG A 158 -9.07 2.54 2.76
C ARG A 158 -7.59 2.68 2.51
N PHE A 159 -7.02 1.78 1.73
CA PHE A 159 -5.61 1.78 1.35
C PHE A 159 -5.17 3.14 0.78
N ARG A 160 -4.28 3.86 1.48
CA ARG A 160 -3.92 5.24 1.14
C ARG A 160 -2.56 5.35 0.46
N GLY A 161 -2.42 4.68 -0.68
CA GLY A 161 -1.22 4.69 -1.52
C GLY A 161 -0.05 3.91 -0.90
N ILE A 162 1.03 3.72 -1.68
CA ILE A 162 2.29 3.13 -1.20
C ILE A 162 3.39 4.18 -1.26
N ALA A 163 3.95 4.50 -0.09
CA ALA A 163 5.17 5.29 -0.01
C ALA A 163 6.34 4.52 -0.65
N CYS A 164 7.07 5.17 -1.54
CA CYS A 164 8.32 4.63 -2.06
C CYS A 164 9.48 5.28 -1.30
N PRO A 165 10.55 4.56 -0.93
CA PRO A 165 11.74 5.17 -0.34
C PRO A 165 12.49 6.02 -1.37
N GLY A 166 12.97 7.20 -0.95
CA GLY A 166 13.79 8.09 -1.79
C GLY A 166 15.21 7.57 -2.00
N ALA A 167 16.05 8.26 -2.78
CA ALA A 167 17.42 7.83 -3.11
C ALA A 167 18.32 7.57 -1.89
N ASN A 168 18.01 8.18 -0.74
CA ASN A 168 18.72 8.00 0.51
C ASN A 168 18.11 6.92 1.42
N GLY A 169 17.14 6.14 0.94
CA GLY A 169 16.49 5.05 1.70
C GLY A 169 15.56 5.53 2.83
N HIS A 170 15.29 6.84 2.92
CA HIS A 170 14.39 7.40 3.92
C HIS A 170 12.97 7.51 3.35
N LEU A 171 11.98 7.17 4.18
CA LEU A 171 10.59 7.48 3.91
C LEU A 171 10.31 8.92 4.31
N PRO A 172 9.66 9.71 3.44
CA PRO A 172 9.21 11.02 3.85
C PRO A 172 8.05 10.89 4.83
N HIS A 173 7.96 11.80 5.80
CA HIS A 173 6.86 11.84 6.77
C HIS A 173 6.14 13.20 6.74
N ILE A 174 4.80 13.20 6.72
CA ILE A 174 3.96 14.40 6.88
C ILE A 174 3.39 14.53 8.29
N GLY A 175 3.48 15.74 8.84
CA GLY A 175 2.89 16.17 10.10
C GLY A 175 2.11 17.48 9.91
N ILE A 176 1.18 17.78 10.82
CA ILE A 176 0.59 19.12 10.94
C ILE A 176 0.99 19.69 12.29
N ARG A 177 1.42 20.96 12.27
CA ARG A 177 1.68 21.75 13.47
C ARG A 177 0.69 22.91 13.54
N GLY A 178 0.08 23.08 14.72
CA GLY A 178 -0.99 24.05 14.94
C GLY A 178 -2.36 23.39 15.05
N ARG A 179 -3.41 24.18 15.32
CA ARG A 179 -4.79 23.68 15.34
C ARG A 179 -5.41 23.86 13.96
N SER A 180 -5.92 22.79 13.38
CA SER A 180 -6.68 22.82 12.13
C SER A 180 -8.11 23.30 12.39
N ARG A 181 -8.35 24.61 12.19
CA ARG A 181 -9.66 25.27 12.35
C ARG A 181 -10.06 26.01 11.08
N LEU A 182 -11.35 26.23 10.90
CA LEU A 182 -11.86 27.06 9.81
C LEU A 182 -11.21 28.45 9.81
N GLY A 183 -10.81 28.91 8.62
CA GLY A 183 -10.17 30.21 8.44
C GLY A 183 -8.75 30.34 9.03
N THR A 184 -8.14 29.25 9.50
CA THR A 184 -6.75 29.27 10.00
C THR A 184 -5.74 28.83 8.94
N VAL A 185 -4.46 29.11 9.23
CA VAL A 185 -3.33 28.67 8.42
C VAL A 185 -2.45 27.73 9.26
N PRO A 186 -2.82 26.45 9.36
CA PRO A 186 -1.95 25.40 9.91
C PRO A 186 -0.68 25.21 9.08
N ASP A 187 0.39 24.75 9.75
CA ASP A 187 1.67 24.45 9.12
C ASP A 187 1.75 22.94 8.82
N VAL A 188 1.84 22.56 7.54
CA VAL A 188 2.20 21.19 7.16
C VAL A 188 3.72 21.05 7.26
N THR A 189 4.19 20.14 8.10
CA THR A 189 5.61 19.83 8.24
C THR A 189 5.95 18.55 7.49
N LEU A 190 6.98 18.60 6.67
CA LEU A 190 7.54 17.45 5.99
C LEU A 190 8.93 17.14 6.54
N ARG A 191 9.28 15.86 6.65
CA ARG A 191 10.62 15.39 7.02
C ARG A 191 11.10 14.32 6.06
N GLY A 192 12.42 14.28 5.79
CA GLY A 192 13.05 13.19 5.04
C GLY A 192 13.08 13.38 3.51
N ALA A 193 12.87 14.61 3.02
CA ALA A 193 12.81 14.94 1.60
C ALA A 193 14.01 15.81 1.18
N THR A 194 14.65 15.53 0.04
CA THR A 194 15.79 16.33 -0.46
C THR A 194 15.35 17.55 -1.27
N GLU A 195 14.33 17.41 -2.14
CA GLU A 195 13.69 18.51 -2.86
C GLU A 195 12.19 18.23 -3.07
N LEU A 196 11.33 18.97 -2.36
CA LEU A 196 9.89 18.90 -2.60
C LEU A 196 9.53 19.45 -4.00
N THR A 197 8.62 18.80 -4.71
CA THR A 197 8.15 19.28 -6.02
C THR A 197 6.69 19.71 -5.94
N ALA A 198 5.82 18.91 -5.32
CA ALA A 198 4.43 19.28 -5.09
C ALA A 198 3.75 18.49 -3.96
N ILE A 199 2.74 19.11 -3.35
CA ILE A 199 1.79 18.54 -2.40
C ILE A 199 0.42 18.53 -3.07
N ALA A 200 -0.29 17.40 -2.99
CA ALA A 200 -1.68 17.28 -3.42
C ALA A 200 -2.60 17.25 -2.19
N LEU A 201 -3.59 18.15 -2.17
CA LEU A 201 -4.56 18.27 -1.09
C LEU A 201 -5.97 18.08 -1.65
N GLY A 202 -6.77 17.26 -0.97
CA GLY A 202 -8.17 17.02 -1.31
C GLY A 202 -9.09 17.11 -0.09
N TRP A 203 -10.35 17.47 -0.32
CA TRP A 203 -11.41 17.28 0.66
C TRP A 203 -12.41 16.23 0.17
N GLY A 204 -12.95 15.44 1.09
CA GLY A 204 -13.98 14.45 0.78
C GLY A 204 -13.41 13.10 0.31
N ASP A 205 -14.23 12.36 -0.44
CA ASP A 205 -13.91 10.99 -0.87
C ASP A 205 -12.82 11.00 -1.97
N PRO A 206 -11.62 10.49 -1.70
CA PRO A 206 -10.54 10.47 -2.69
C PRO A 206 -10.87 9.55 -3.87
N THR A 207 -10.51 9.96 -5.09
CA THR A 207 -10.49 9.06 -6.25
C THR A 207 -9.05 8.68 -6.58
N THR A 208 -8.81 7.43 -6.94
CA THR A 208 -7.49 6.99 -7.37
C THR A 208 -7.10 7.70 -8.67
N ALA A 209 -5.99 8.41 -8.66
CA ALA A 209 -5.35 8.92 -9.87
C ALA A 209 -4.08 8.09 -10.10
N ALA A 210 -4.03 7.34 -11.21
CA ALA A 210 -2.82 6.67 -11.63
C ALA A 210 -1.76 7.73 -12.00
N LEU A 211 -0.59 7.68 -11.36
CA LEU A 211 0.50 8.62 -11.60
C LEU A 211 1.41 8.23 -12.79
N ASP A 212 0.92 7.37 -13.70
CA ASP A 212 1.63 6.97 -14.95
C ASP A 212 2.13 8.18 -15.77
N ILE A 213 1.52 9.35 -15.59
CA ILE A 213 1.82 10.61 -16.27
C ILE A 213 3.22 11.17 -15.89
N ILE A 214 3.84 10.73 -14.79
CA ILE A 214 5.12 11.26 -14.29
C ILE A 214 6.25 10.19 -14.31
N GLY A 215 6.03 9.05 -14.96
CA GLY A 215 7.07 8.03 -15.18
C GLY A 215 7.40 7.15 -13.97
N ALA A 216 6.55 7.16 -12.94
CA ALA A 216 6.66 6.29 -11.76
C ALA A 216 5.68 5.11 -11.86
N ASN A 217 6.09 4.06 -12.59
CA ASN A 217 5.34 2.81 -12.62
C ASN A 217 5.18 2.25 -11.19
N GLY A 218 4.02 1.66 -10.89
CA GLY A 218 3.75 1.03 -9.59
C GLY A 218 3.38 1.98 -8.43
N CYS A 219 3.38 3.30 -8.65
CA CYS A 219 2.95 4.31 -7.67
C CYS A 219 1.52 4.81 -7.97
N SER A 220 0.68 4.92 -6.94
CA SER A 220 -0.66 5.49 -7.05
C SER A 220 -0.91 6.57 -6.01
N LEU A 221 -1.55 7.67 -6.43
CA LEU A 221 -2.06 8.71 -5.54
C LEU A 221 -3.52 8.39 -5.23
N TYR A 222 -3.87 8.41 -3.96
CA TYR A 222 -5.22 8.18 -3.46
C TYR A 222 -5.75 9.45 -2.78
N VAL A 223 -5.67 10.57 -3.49
CA VAL A 223 -6.34 11.85 -3.14
C VAL A 223 -6.85 12.54 -4.41
N ASN A 224 -7.98 13.23 -4.32
CA ASN A 224 -8.48 14.11 -5.38
C ASN A 224 -7.88 15.51 -5.20
N PRO A 225 -6.97 15.98 -6.07
CA PRO A 225 -6.36 17.29 -5.89
C PRO A 225 -7.37 18.38 -6.23
N TRP A 226 -7.84 19.07 -5.21
CA TRP A 226 -8.48 20.37 -5.40
C TRP A 226 -7.47 21.52 -5.27
N SER A 227 -6.30 21.25 -4.68
CA SER A 227 -5.20 22.21 -4.60
C SER A 227 -3.87 21.48 -4.71
N THR A 228 -3.00 22.01 -5.57
CA THR A 228 -1.60 21.60 -5.67
C THR A 228 -0.73 22.72 -5.15
N ILE A 229 0.12 22.43 -4.17
CA ILE A 229 1.07 23.41 -3.60
C ILE A 229 2.48 22.94 -3.89
N SER A 230 3.29 23.75 -4.57
CA SER A 230 4.72 23.50 -4.73
C SER A 230 5.51 24.30 -3.69
N GLY A 231 6.66 23.76 -3.28
CA GLY A 231 7.54 24.37 -2.28
C GLY A 231 8.90 23.70 -2.27
N GLY A 232 9.84 24.20 -1.48
CA GLY A 232 11.16 23.62 -1.31
C GLY A 232 11.40 23.14 0.12
N THR A 233 12.31 22.20 0.28
CA THR A 233 12.86 21.76 1.58
C THR A 233 14.10 22.57 1.94
N ASP A 234 14.37 22.73 3.23
CA ASP A 234 15.63 23.29 3.71
C ASP A 234 16.78 22.28 3.62
N ALA A 235 17.98 22.70 4.02
CA ALA A 235 19.18 21.85 4.00
C ALA A 235 19.10 20.62 4.92
N ALA A 236 18.13 20.55 5.84
CA ALA A 236 17.86 19.41 6.70
C ALA A 236 16.73 18.51 6.14
N GLY A 237 16.20 18.83 4.95
CA GLY A 237 15.11 18.12 4.32
C GLY A 237 13.75 18.37 4.99
N LEU A 238 13.59 19.52 5.65
CA LEU A 238 12.35 19.96 6.27
C LEU A 238 11.64 20.96 5.36
N ALA A 239 10.33 20.79 5.18
CA ALA A 239 9.49 21.83 4.59
C ALA A 239 8.36 22.19 5.58
N SER A 240 8.06 23.48 5.68
CA SER A 240 6.88 23.99 6.38
C SER A 240 6.05 24.76 5.37
N ILE A 241 4.87 24.23 5.04
CA ILE A 241 4.03 24.79 4.00
C ILE A 241 2.74 25.27 4.63
N PRO A 242 2.49 26.58 4.62
CA PRO A 242 1.22 27.12 5.08
C PRO A 242 0.14 26.72 4.08
N PHE A 243 -0.97 26.17 4.58
CA PHE A 243 -2.18 25.98 3.77
C PHE A 243 -3.36 26.69 4.42
N SER A 244 -4.12 27.42 3.60
CA SER A 244 -5.28 28.15 4.08
C SER A 244 -6.48 27.22 4.16
N VAL A 245 -7.04 27.07 5.36
CA VAL A 245 -8.32 26.38 5.57
C VAL A 245 -9.44 27.35 5.18
N PRO A 246 -10.32 27.03 4.21
CA PRO A 246 -11.45 27.89 3.86
C PRO A 246 -12.34 28.15 5.09
N ASN A 247 -12.86 29.37 5.21
CA ASN A 247 -13.82 29.71 6.26
C ASN A 247 -15.24 29.32 5.84
N ASP A 248 -15.46 28.04 5.59
CA ASP A 248 -16.74 27.46 5.18
C ASP A 248 -17.22 26.45 6.22
N SER A 249 -18.34 26.75 6.88
CA SER A 249 -18.95 25.87 7.88
C SER A 249 -19.37 24.52 7.33
N GLY A 250 -19.56 24.39 6.02
CA GLY A 250 -19.82 23.11 5.35
C GLY A 250 -18.63 22.14 5.37
N LEU A 251 -17.45 22.60 5.78
CA LEU A 251 -16.24 21.79 5.94
C LEU A 251 -16.04 21.29 7.39
N LEU A 252 -16.93 21.63 8.33
CA LEU A 252 -16.92 21.04 9.66
C LEU A 252 -17.19 19.54 9.56
N GLU A 253 -16.43 18.76 10.33
CA GLU A 253 -16.50 17.29 10.33
C GLU A 253 -16.13 16.61 9.00
N VAL A 254 -15.80 17.40 7.96
CA VAL A 254 -15.31 16.87 6.68
C VAL A 254 -13.86 16.44 6.86
N PRO A 255 -13.53 15.18 6.53
CA PRO A 255 -12.14 14.75 6.54
C PRO A 255 -11.37 15.43 5.41
N ILE A 256 -10.21 15.98 5.78
CA ILE A 256 -9.21 16.46 4.82
C ILE A 256 -8.20 15.36 4.62
N GLU A 257 -7.85 15.14 3.36
CA GLU A 257 -6.86 14.13 2.98
C GLU A 257 -5.67 14.80 2.30
N MET A 258 -4.48 14.45 2.77
CA MET A 258 -3.22 14.96 2.23
C MET A 258 -2.33 13.81 1.82
N GLN A 259 -1.76 13.91 0.62
CA GLN A 259 -0.66 13.07 0.16
C GLN A 259 0.31 13.96 -0.63
N PHE A 260 1.59 13.64 -0.59
CA PHE A 260 2.57 14.40 -1.34
C PHE A 260 3.53 13.49 -2.08
N PHE A 261 4.18 14.09 -3.06
CA PHE A 261 5.12 13.40 -3.90
C PHE A 261 6.37 14.25 -4.10
N ILE A 262 7.51 13.62 -3.92
CA ILE A 262 8.82 14.23 -4.09
C ILE A 262 9.37 13.70 -5.40
N VAL A 263 9.83 14.58 -6.27
CA VAL A 263 10.58 14.15 -7.43
C VAL A 263 12.05 14.12 -7.06
N ASP A 264 12.61 12.91 -7.00
CA ASP A 264 14.02 12.74 -6.68
C ASP A 264 14.87 12.92 -7.95
N PHE A 265 15.58 14.05 -8.03
CA PHE A 265 16.45 14.40 -9.15
C PHE A 265 17.86 13.80 -9.06
N LEU A 266 18.22 13.12 -7.95
CA LEU A 266 19.58 12.60 -7.74
C LEU A 266 19.86 11.27 -8.46
N ILE A 267 18.85 10.68 -9.11
CA ILE A 267 18.99 9.44 -9.88
C ILE A 267 19.02 9.78 -11.37
N ALA A 268 20.01 9.27 -12.11
CA ALA A 268 20.22 9.52 -13.54
C ALA A 268 19.17 8.89 -14.49
N ALA A 269 17.97 8.60 -14.01
CA ALA A 269 16.86 7.96 -14.71
C ALA A 269 15.58 8.79 -14.49
N PRO A 270 14.53 8.69 -15.35
CA PRO A 270 13.40 9.61 -15.31
C PRO A 270 12.75 9.63 -13.93
N LEU A 271 12.72 10.83 -13.33
CA LEU A 271 11.95 11.28 -12.17
C LEU A 271 11.32 10.15 -11.33
N LYS A 272 12.05 9.60 -10.35
CA LYS A 272 11.42 8.68 -9.39
C LYS A 272 10.60 9.50 -8.40
N VAL A 273 9.29 9.38 -8.54
CA VAL A 273 8.32 9.97 -7.62
C VAL A 273 8.35 9.16 -6.32
N THR A 274 8.83 9.78 -5.25
CA THR A 274 8.83 9.26 -3.88
C THR A 274 7.57 9.75 -3.20
N LEU A 275 6.64 8.84 -2.93
CA LEU A 275 5.42 9.12 -2.18
C LEU A 275 5.68 9.01 -0.68
N SER A 276 4.85 9.71 0.09
CA SER A 276 4.85 9.64 1.54
C SER A 276 3.53 9.13 2.08
N ASN A 277 3.50 8.89 3.40
CA ASN A 277 2.31 8.57 4.14
C ASN A 277 1.19 9.58 3.87
N SER A 278 -0.03 9.05 3.82
CA SER A 278 -1.22 9.88 3.78
C SER A 278 -1.55 10.41 5.17
N MET A 279 -2.13 11.62 5.21
CA MET A 279 -2.66 12.18 6.43
C MET A 279 -4.15 12.42 6.29
N LYS A 280 -4.90 12.08 7.35
CA LYS A 280 -6.29 12.44 7.49
C LYS A 280 -6.50 13.20 8.79
N PHE A 281 -7.16 14.34 8.71
CA PHE A 281 -7.59 15.06 9.91
C PHE A 281 -8.95 15.69 9.68
N VAL A 282 -9.65 15.94 10.79
CA VAL A 282 -10.97 16.56 10.81
C VAL A 282 -10.82 17.97 11.37
N LEU A 283 -11.48 18.94 10.75
CA LEU A 283 -11.52 20.30 11.27
C LEU A 283 -12.40 20.38 12.52
N GLY A 284 -11.85 20.99 13.56
CA GLY A 284 -12.63 21.41 14.73
C GLY A 284 -13.08 22.86 14.62
N GLU A 285 -14.01 23.24 15.49
CA GLU A 285 -14.35 24.65 15.76
C GLU A 285 -13.17 25.47 16.31
#